data_AF-D7M7U6-F1
#
_entry.id   AF-D7M7U6-F1
#
_cell.length_a   1.000
_cell.length_b   1.000
_cell.length_c   1.000
_cell.angle_alpha   90.00
_cell.angle_beta   90.00
_cell.angle_gamma   90.00
#
_symmetry.space_group_name_H-M   'P 1'
#
loop_
_entity.id
_entity.type
_entity.pdbx_description
1 polymer ?
#
loop_
_entity_poly.entity_id
_entity_poly.type
_entity_poly.pdbx_seq_one_letter_code
_entity_poly.pdbx_strand_id
1 'polypeptide(L)'
;MDSGTKVKKGAARRRSGGGHKKKPETGFIVERSLFERVGTGAPVYLVAVLEYLAAEVLELAGTLQELTKRTVAVSNDEELGTLLKGVTIAHSGVLPNKNPILLPKKSEKAATKQSQVTIKGYQIS
;
A
#
# COMPACT_ATOMS: atom_id res chain seq x y z
N MET A 1 -22.69 37.59 -75.59
CA MET A 1 -23.10 36.38 -74.84
C MET A 1 -21.99 35.36 -75.04
N ASP A 2 -21.31 34.79 -74.06
CA ASP A 2 -21.24 34.95 -72.61
C ASP A 2 -19.92 34.24 -72.24
N SER A 3 -19.00 34.90 -71.54
CA SER A 3 -17.71 34.33 -71.13
C SER A 3 -17.86 33.62 -69.79
N GLY A 4 -18.16 32.32 -69.82
CA GLY A 4 -18.35 31.49 -68.63
C GLY A 4 -17.08 30.74 -68.20
N THR A 5 -16.36 31.32 -67.25
CA THR A 5 -15.16 30.80 -66.58
C THR A 5 -15.32 29.41 -65.91
N LYS A 6 -14.30 28.56 -66.04
CA LYS A 6 -14.08 27.32 -65.25
C LYS A 6 -14.02 27.62 -63.75
N VAL A 7 -14.96 27.09 -62.97
CA VAL A 7 -14.86 27.09 -61.49
C VAL A 7 -14.04 25.89 -61.04
N LYS A 8 -12.81 26.14 -60.57
CA LYS A 8 -11.97 25.15 -59.89
C LYS A 8 -12.45 25.05 -58.44
N LYS A 9 -13.18 23.98 -58.10
CA LYS A 9 -13.65 23.71 -56.73
C LYS A 9 -12.44 23.50 -55.82
N GLY A 10 -12.13 24.49 -54.99
CA GLY A 10 -10.99 24.49 -54.08
C GLY A 10 -11.04 23.34 -53.08
N ALA A 11 -9.86 22.80 -52.77
CA ALA A 11 -9.69 21.77 -51.75
C ALA A 11 -10.25 22.28 -50.42
N ALA A 12 -11.26 21.56 -49.91
CA ALA A 12 -11.85 21.83 -48.61
C ALA A 12 -10.76 21.76 -47.54
N ARG A 13 -10.40 22.92 -46.98
CA ARG A 13 -9.51 23.07 -45.83
C ARG A 13 -10.11 22.30 -44.66
N ARG A 14 -9.55 21.12 -44.36
CA ARG A 14 -9.84 20.38 -43.13
C ARG A 14 -9.44 21.28 -41.96
N ARG A 15 -10.42 21.91 -41.32
CA ARG A 15 -10.23 22.50 -40.00
C ARG A 15 -9.95 21.33 -39.07
N SER A 16 -8.66 21.05 -38.86
CA SER A 16 -8.21 20.26 -37.73
C SER A 16 -8.65 21.04 -36.50
N GLY A 17 -9.78 20.63 -35.92
CA GLY A 17 -10.17 21.04 -34.59
C GLY A 17 -9.07 20.57 -33.67
N GLY A 18 -8.18 21.47 -33.29
CA GLY A 18 -7.22 21.28 -32.21
C GLY A 18 -8.00 21.20 -30.90
N GLY A 19 -8.71 20.09 -30.69
CA GLY A 19 -9.14 19.71 -29.36
C GLY A 19 -7.90 19.55 -28.51
N HIS A 20 -7.92 20.11 -27.30
CA HIS A 20 -6.93 19.80 -26.28
C HIS A 20 -6.89 18.28 -26.13
N LYS A 21 -5.87 17.65 -26.72
CA LYS A 21 -5.59 16.24 -26.47
C LYS A 21 -5.32 16.17 -24.97
N LYS A 22 -6.23 15.57 -24.22
CA LYS A 22 -5.98 15.22 -22.81
C LYS A 22 -4.65 14.50 -22.81
N LYS A 23 -3.66 15.07 -22.10
CA LYS A 23 -2.39 14.37 -21.91
C LYS A 23 -2.73 13.05 -21.21
N PRO A 24 -2.21 11.90 -21.67
CA PRO A 24 -2.44 10.65 -20.97
C PRO A 24 -1.95 10.81 -19.51
N GLU A 25 -2.66 10.20 -18.56
CA GLU A 25 -2.37 10.23 -17.11
C GLU A 25 -1.02 9.58 -16.74
N THR A 26 -0.23 9.19 -17.76
CA THR A 26 1.09 8.56 -17.68
C THR A 26 2.21 9.57 -17.41
N GLY A 27 1.87 10.81 -17.04
CA GLY A 27 2.81 11.92 -16.90
C GLY A 27 3.99 11.61 -15.99
N PHE A 28 3.76 11.01 -14.82
CA PHE A 28 4.84 10.73 -13.85
C PHE A 28 5.94 9.85 -14.42
N ILE A 29 5.58 8.76 -15.10
CA ILE A 29 6.54 7.78 -15.61
C ILE A 29 7.26 8.32 -16.83
N VAL A 30 6.57 9.06 -17.69
CA VAL A 30 7.17 9.66 -18.88
C VAL A 30 8.08 10.84 -18.51
N GLU A 31 7.70 11.65 -17.52
CA GLU A 31 8.45 12.84 -17.10
C GLU A 31 9.67 12.51 -16.23
N ARG A 32 9.60 11.40 -15.46
CA ARG A 32 10.68 10.98 -14.54
C ARG A 32 11.50 9.80 -15.08
N SER A 33 11.24 9.34 -16.29
CA SER A 33 12.00 8.27 -16.95
C SER A 33 13.37 8.78 -17.40
N LEU A 34 14.41 7.99 -17.14
CA LEU A 34 15.76 8.21 -17.68
C LEU A 34 15.89 7.82 -19.17
N PHE A 35 14.82 7.27 -19.74
CA PHE A 35 14.73 6.85 -21.14
C PHE A 35 13.89 7.84 -21.95
N GLU A 36 14.34 8.14 -23.16
CA GLU A 36 13.69 9.04 -24.11
C GLU A 36 12.28 8.57 -24.52
N ARG A 37 12.03 7.27 -24.50
CA ARG A 37 10.75 6.67 -24.87
C ARG A 37 10.34 5.61 -23.85
N VAL A 38 9.10 5.71 -23.39
CA VAL A 38 8.44 4.73 -22.54
C VAL A 38 7.35 4.03 -23.34
N GLY A 39 7.33 2.69 -23.33
CA GLY A 39 6.30 1.91 -24.02
C GLY A 39 4.92 2.18 -23.45
N THR A 40 3.87 2.13 -24.29
CA THR A 40 2.49 2.45 -23.87
C THR A 40 1.94 1.52 -22.79
N GLY A 41 2.43 0.27 -22.71
CA GLY A 41 2.06 -0.69 -21.67
C GLY A 41 2.83 -0.56 -20.35
N ALA A 42 3.98 0.11 -20.35
CA ALA A 42 4.78 0.32 -19.15
C ALA A 42 4.03 1.04 -18.01
N PRO A 43 3.29 2.14 -18.26
CA PRO A 43 2.54 2.80 -17.19
C PRO A 43 1.41 1.94 -16.63
N VAL A 44 0.75 1.14 -17.48
CA VAL A 44 -0.32 0.23 -17.05
C VAL A 44 0.24 -0.87 -16.15
N TYR A 45 1.36 -1.47 -16.55
CA TYR A 45 2.03 -2.50 -15.76
C TYR A 45 2.50 -1.95 -14.40
N LEU A 46 3.12 -0.76 -14.39
CA LEU A 46 3.59 -0.16 -13.14
C LEU A 46 2.43 0.13 -12.19
N VAL A 47 1.35 0.74 -12.68
CA VAL A 47 0.18 1.05 -11.84
C VAL A 47 -0.43 -0.23 -11.26
N ALA A 48 -0.57 -1.29 -12.07
CA ALA A 48 -1.12 -2.56 -11.59
C ALA A 48 -0.28 -3.19 -10.46
N VAL A 49 1.06 -3.16 -10.57
CA VAL A 49 1.95 -3.66 -9.52
C VAL A 49 1.88 -2.80 -8.26
N LEU A 50 1.84 -1.48 -8.42
CA LEU A 50 1.72 -0.56 -7.27
C LEU A 50 0.37 -0.71 -6.57
N GLU A 51 -0.71 -0.94 -7.31
CA GLU A 51 -2.05 -1.21 -6.77
C GLU A 51 -2.07 -2.51 -5.98
N TYR A 52 -1.48 -3.58 -6.52
CA TYR A 52 -1.36 -4.87 -5.82
C TYR A 52 -0.60 -4.74 -4.50
N LEU A 53 0.58 -4.09 -4.51
CA LEU A 53 1.38 -3.89 -3.30
C LEU A 53 0.66 -3.01 -2.26
N ALA A 54 -0.05 -1.97 -2.71
CA ALA A 54 -0.82 -1.12 -1.81
C ALA A 54 -1.98 -1.88 -1.17
N ALA A 55 -2.66 -2.74 -1.92
CA ALA A 55 -3.73 -3.59 -1.42
C ALA A 55 -3.22 -4.57 -0.35
N GLU A 56 -2.10 -5.25 -0.60
CA GLU A 56 -1.49 -6.21 0.34
C GLU A 56 -1.11 -5.52 1.67
N VAL A 57 -0.44 -4.36 1.58
CA VAL A 57 -0.09 -3.57 2.77
C VAL A 57 -1.35 -3.14 3.53
N LEU A 58 -2.39 -2.71 2.83
CA LEU A 58 -3.63 -2.24 3.46
C LEU A 58 -4.45 -3.36 4.07
N GLU A 59 -4.48 -4.54 3.46
CA GLU A 59 -5.14 -5.73 3.98
C GLU A 59 -4.53 -6.14 5.32
N LEU A 60 -3.21 -6.31 5.34
CA LEU A 60 -2.47 -6.68 6.56
C LEU A 60 -2.56 -5.59 7.62
N ALA A 61 -2.36 -4.32 7.25
CA ALA A 61 -2.48 -3.19 8.17
C ALA A 61 -3.92 -3.01 8.69
N GLY A 62 -4.93 -3.35 7.89
CA GLY A 62 -6.36 -3.22 8.21
C GLY A 62 -6.83 -4.19 9.27
N THR A 63 -6.10 -5.29 9.50
CA THR A 63 -6.41 -6.27 10.55
C THR A 63 -6.30 -5.69 11.97
N LEU A 64 -5.59 -4.57 12.16
CA LEU A 64 -5.27 -4.01 13.46
C LEU A 64 -5.81 -2.59 13.63
N GLN A 65 -6.41 -2.31 14.78
CA GLN A 65 -7.03 -1.00 15.05
C GLN A 65 -6.01 0.08 15.40
N GLU A 66 -4.92 -0.27 16.08
CA GLU A 66 -3.88 0.65 16.56
C GLU A 66 -2.76 0.82 15.53
N LEU A 67 -2.39 2.08 15.20
CA LEU A 67 -1.42 2.41 14.15
C LEU A 67 -0.06 1.72 14.31
N THR A 68 0.46 1.65 15.54
CA THR A 68 1.72 0.94 15.86
C THR A 68 1.63 -0.54 15.52
N LYS A 69 0.48 -1.16 15.80
CA LYS A 69 0.23 -2.57 15.53
C LYS A 69 0.06 -2.81 14.02
N ARG A 70 -0.56 -1.88 13.28
CA ARG A 70 -0.71 -1.97 11.81
C ARG A 70 0.63 -2.12 11.10
N THR A 71 1.62 -1.31 11.47
CA THR A 71 2.96 -1.36 10.87
C THR A 71 3.75 -2.61 11.27
N VAL A 72 3.50 -3.14 12.48
CA VAL A 72 4.10 -4.42 12.93
C VAL A 72 3.50 -5.60 12.17
N ALA A 73 2.20 -5.59 11.84
CA ALA A 73 1.61 -6.63 10.98
C ALA A 73 2.26 -6.71 9.60
N VAL A 74 2.47 -5.55 8.96
CA VAL A 74 3.17 -5.47 7.66
C VAL A 74 4.61 -5.99 7.75
N SER A 75 5.29 -5.77 8.89
CA SER A 75 6.67 -6.23 9.09
C SER A 75 6.78 -7.72 9.47
N ASN A 76 5.67 -8.34 9.88
CA ASN A 76 5.59 -9.77 10.20
C ASN A 76 5.34 -10.62 8.94
N ASP A 77 4.91 -10.00 7.85
CA ASP A 77 4.80 -10.69 6.57
C ASP A 77 6.19 -10.93 5.96
N GLU A 78 6.41 -12.14 5.44
CA GLU A 78 7.73 -12.59 4.96
C GLU A 78 8.15 -11.83 3.70
N GLU A 79 7.22 -11.60 2.78
CA GLU A 79 7.48 -10.96 1.50
C GLU A 79 7.67 -9.45 1.67
N LEU A 80 6.77 -8.79 2.41
CA LEU A 80 6.87 -7.36 2.70
C LEU A 80 8.04 -7.04 3.62
N GLY A 81 8.34 -7.90 4.60
CA GLY A 81 9.52 -7.76 5.46
C GLY A 81 10.82 -7.82 4.65
N THR A 82 10.88 -8.64 3.61
CA THR A 82 12.01 -8.72 2.68
C THR A 82 12.06 -7.51 1.76
N LEU A 83 10.92 -7.12 1.18
CA LEU A 83 10.80 -5.96 0.27
C LEU A 83 11.17 -4.64 0.96
N LEU A 84 10.81 -4.49 2.24
CA LEU A 84 11.03 -3.27 3.03
C LEU A 84 12.31 -3.34 3.88
N LYS A 85 13.19 -4.30 3.63
CA LYS A 85 14.44 -4.44 4.38
C LYS A 85 15.29 -3.16 4.25
N GLY A 86 15.55 -2.52 5.39
CA GLY A 86 16.31 -1.25 5.47
C GLY A 86 15.47 0.02 5.39
N VAL A 87 14.15 -0.09 5.18
CA VAL A 87 13.22 1.04 5.27
C VAL A 87 12.89 1.30 6.75
N THR A 88 12.99 2.56 7.18
CA THR A 88 12.55 2.99 8.51
C THR A 88 11.17 3.62 8.43
N ILE A 89 10.18 3.03 9.10
CA ILE A 89 8.82 3.55 9.16
C ILE A 89 8.68 4.39 10.44
N ALA A 90 8.36 5.67 10.30
CA ALA A 90 8.19 6.54 11.45
C ALA A 90 7.00 6.08 12.32
N HIS A 91 7.17 6.10 13.65
CA HIS A 91 6.14 5.72 14.64
C HIS A 91 5.66 4.27 14.56
N SER A 92 6.38 3.36 13.90
CA SER A 92 5.93 1.97 13.71
C SER A 92 5.96 1.09 14.96
N GLY A 93 6.69 1.51 16.00
CA GLY A 93 7.05 0.61 17.10
C GLY A 93 7.92 -0.56 16.62
N VAL A 94 8.05 -1.59 17.46
CA VAL A 94 8.80 -2.82 17.16
C VAL A 94 8.04 -4.05 17.61
N LEU A 95 8.29 -5.18 16.93
CA LEU A 95 7.77 -6.47 17.38
C LEU A 95 8.37 -6.80 18.77
N PRO A 96 7.54 -7.15 19.77
CA PRO A 96 8.06 -7.56 21.07
C PRO A 96 8.93 -8.81 20.94
N ASN A 97 10.24 -8.66 21.18
CA ASN A 97 11.20 -9.76 21.20
C ASN A 97 12.03 -9.69 22.48
N LYS A 98 11.97 -10.73 23.31
CA LYS A 98 12.76 -10.83 24.56
C LYS A 98 13.77 -11.97 24.42
N ASN A 99 15.04 -11.65 24.57
CA ASN A 99 16.09 -12.67 24.62
C ASN A 99 15.84 -13.58 25.85
N PRO A 100 15.82 -14.92 25.70
CA PRO A 100 15.58 -15.85 26.80
C PRO A 100 16.54 -15.68 27.99
N ILE A 101 17.74 -15.13 27.76
CA ILE A 101 18.72 -14.83 28.83
C ILE A 101 18.22 -13.72 29.76
N LEU A 102 17.42 -12.80 29.25
CA LEU A 102 16.85 -11.67 29.99
C LEU A 102 15.58 -12.07 30.76
N LEU A 103 15.06 -13.27 30.52
CA LEU A 103 13.92 -13.76 31.29
C LEU A 103 14.42 -14.10 32.71
N PRO A 104 13.66 -13.72 33.75
CA PRO A 104 14.02 -14.09 35.11
C PRO A 104 14.17 -15.62 35.17
N LYS A 105 15.34 -16.09 35.64
CA LYS A 105 15.56 -17.51 35.88
C LYS A 105 14.42 -17.98 36.78
N LYS A 106 13.73 -19.07 36.40
CA LYS A 106 12.74 -19.73 37.26
C LYS A 106 13.42 -20.11 38.59
N SER A 107 13.39 -19.21 39.57
CA SER A 107 13.47 -19.55 40.98
C SER A 107 12.04 -19.65 41.46
N GLU A 108 11.70 -20.77 42.10
CA GLU A 108 10.41 -21.10 42.69
C GLU A 108 9.90 -20.00 43.64
N LYS A 109 9.22 -18.98 43.12
CA LYS A 109 8.41 -18.04 43.91
C LYS A 109 7.15 -17.65 43.15
N ALA A 110 6.26 -18.63 43.01
CA ALA A 110 4.84 -18.41 42.75
C ALA A 110 3.97 -19.53 43.35
N ALA A 111 4.33 -20.03 44.53
CA ALA A 111 3.34 -20.56 45.45
C ALA A 111 2.99 -19.40 46.39
N THR A 112 1.80 -18.82 46.20
CA THR A 112 0.99 -18.00 47.12
C THR A 112 0.39 -16.81 46.36
N LYS A 113 -0.73 -17.08 45.68
CA LYS A 113 -1.94 -16.25 45.60
C LYS A 113 -2.92 -16.93 44.65
N GLN A 114 -3.51 -18.03 45.10
CA GLN A 114 -4.88 -18.35 44.72
C GLN A 114 -5.73 -18.11 45.95
N SER A 115 -6.53 -17.06 45.84
CA SER A 115 -7.47 -16.57 46.83
C SER A 115 -8.45 -17.68 47.22
N GLN A 116 -8.51 -17.98 48.50
CA GLN A 116 -9.64 -18.69 49.09
C GLN A 116 -10.93 -17.92 48.79
N VAL A 117 -11.84 -18.51 48.01
CA VAL A 117 -13.23 -18.04 47.98
C VAL A 117 -13.91 -18.63 49.20
N THR A 118 -14.06 -17.83 50.25
CA THR A 118 -14.92 -18.16 51.38
C THR A 118 -16.38 -18.06 50.95
N ILE A 119 -17.03 -19.19 50.67
CA ILE A 119 -18.49 -19.24 50.59
C ILE A 119 -18.99 -19.38 52.03
N LYS A 120 -19.41 -18.25 52.63
CA LYS A 120 -20.20 -18.28 53.85
C LYS A 120 -21.62 -18.72 53.51
N GLY A 121 -22.03 -19.86 54.06
CA GLY A 121 -23.42 -20.16 54.32
C GLY A 121 -24.12 -21.00 53.25
N TYR A 122 -23.84 -22.30 53.22
CA TYR A 122 -24.90 -23.29 53.01
C TYR A 122 -24.45 -24.61 53.66
N GLN A 123 -25.05 -24.92 54.80
CA GLN A 123 -25.05 -26.25 55.42
C GLN A 123 -26.39 -26.88 55.03
N ILE A 124 -26.37 -28.08 54.45
CA ILE A 124 -27.56 -28.92 54.30
C ILE A 124 -27.29 -30.18 55.12
N SER A 125 -28.24 -30.55 55.97
CA SER A 125 -28.27 -31.75 56.81
C SER A 125 -28.20 -33.05 56.01
#